data_AF-A0AA46UEM0-F1
#
_entry.id   AF-A0AA46UEM0-F1
#
_cell.length_a   1.000
_cell.length_b   1.000
_cell.length_c   1.000
_cell.angle_alpha   90.00
_cell.angle_beta   90.00
_cell.angle_gamma   90.00
#
_symmetry.space_group_name_H-M   'P 1'
#
loop_
_entity.id
_entity.type
_entity.pdbx_description
1 polymer ?
#
loop_
_entity_poly.entity_id
_entity_poly.type
_entity_poly.pdbx_seq_one_letter_code
_entity_poly.pdbx_strand_id
1 'polypeptide(L)'
;MRIIREKGLAPLISTNLRNVLFAQSRSDILMISGELPKLTTQQLDELVHFHQKQDELAARYDYNPVYKLPLHAVETSKGILFFSDTKMGREGLKSFYQQLSGNYFWVHGEPGPVRQYNVNCLSDDICPLVDACYRKNPQSGKGEYDFDNAVFSKEAFRDRKQWKLAFETDMEPSASEFLRLNEFAGCPASRNNADISKLLYLMENGFKRDIINDPDFGYRNVFQEYVTRIDDCINGQSSGPDLSDVLDDMRWKAKNILLTDFDVRGHRTLERTLNDRSVPFLINGTDAGEAMRQALLEGKWIYCPQISKSMPDLHFLHAEKTCNRVMAYTKSPVNKTVYQEKNGKIIPYVPALKKVSKTKRNNSLKM
;
A
#
# COMPACT_ATOMS: atom_id res chain seq x y z
N MET A 1 42.90 9.29 -29.30
CA MET A 1 42.75 10.45 -30.23
C MET A 1 44.01 11.32 -30.31
N ARG A 2 44.70 11.67 -29.21
CA ARG A 2 45.87 12.57 -29.24
C ARG A 2 47.05 12.04 -30.08
N ILE A 3 47.40 10.76 -29.93
CA ILE A 3 48.47 10.08 -30.69
C ILE A 3 48.18 9.96 -32.20
N ILE A 4 46.90 9.83 -32.58
CA ILE A 4 46.47 9.66 -33.98
C ILE A 4 46.66 10.97 -34.77
N ARG A 5 46.29 12.10 -34.14
CA ARG A 5 46.46 13.44 -34.73
C ARG A 5 47.92 13.88 -34.80
N GLU A 6 48.72 13.60 -33.77
CA GLU A 6 50.15 13.98 -33.74
C GLU A 6 51.00 13.22 -34.76
N LYS A 7 50.57 12.02 -35.20
CA LYS A 7 51.29 11.20 -36.17
C LYS A 7 50.71 11.21 -37.59
N GLY A 8 49.69 12.03 -37.86
CA GLY A 8 49.06 12.10 -39.19
C GLY A 8 48.41 10.78 -39.65
N LEU A 9 48.08 9.90 -38.71
CA LEU A 9 47.48 8.60 -39.02
C LEU A 9 45.98 8.79 -39.25
N ALA A 10 45.50 8.49 -40.46
CA ALA A 10 44.06 8.41 -40.72
C ALA A 10 43.53 7.08 -40.16
N PRO A 11 42.46 7.06 -39.35
CA PRO A 11 41.86 5.81 -38.92
C PRO A 11 41.31 5.09 -40.16
N LEU A 12 41.73 3.83 -40.35
CA LEU A 12 41.28 2.98 -41.46
C LEU A 12 39.75 2.78 -41.43
N ILE A 13 39.15 2.86 -40.23
CA ILE A 13 37.73 2.67 -39.97
C ILE A 13 37.31 3.65 -38.87
N SER A 14 36.22 4.38 -39.10
CA SER A 14 35.55 5.23 -38.10
C SER A 14 34.09 4.81 -38.01
N THR A 15 33.64 4.36 -36.84
CA THR A 15 32.27 3.88 -36.66
C THR A 15 31.65 4.56 -35.44
N ASN A 16 30.40 5.01 -35.57
CA ASN A 16 29.64 5.54 -34.44
C ASN A 16 29.31 4.38 -33.48
N LEU A 17 29.73 4.51 -32.21
CA LEU A 17 29.53 3.49 -31.19
C LEU A 17 28.04 3.16 -30.96
N ARG A 18 27.15 4.13 -31.13
CA ARG A 18 25.69 3.94 -31.03
C ARG A 18 25.17 3.03 -32.14
N ASN A 19 25.67 3.19 -33.36
CA ASN A 19 25.32 2.31 -34.48
C ASN A 19 25.82 0.88 -34.26
N VAL A 20 27.01 0.71 -33.67
CA VAL A 20 27.55 -0.61 -33.30
C VAL A 20 26.66 -1.28 -32.26
N LEU A 21 26.25 -0.54 -31.23
CA LEU A 21 25.35 -1.06 -30.20
C LEU A 21 23.98 -1.45 -30.76
N PHE A 22 23.42 -0.64 -31.67
CA PHE A 22 22.17 -0.98 -32.37
C PHE A 22 22.31 -2.23 -33.23
N ALA A 23 23.43 -2.39 -33.94
CA ALA A 23 23.69 -3.60 -34.71
C ALA A 23 23.88 -4.83 -33.80
N GLN A 24 24.54 -4.68 -32.65
CA GLN A 24 24.74 -5.78 -31.69
C GLN A 24 23.46 -6.22 -30.99
N SER A 25 22.49 -5.32 -30.79
CA SER A 25 21.20 -5.68 -30.18
C SER A 25 20.27 -6.44 -31.13
N ARG A 26 20.73 -6.70 -32.37
CA ARG A 26 19.94 -7.29 -33.45
C ARG A 26 20.67 -8.44 -34.11
N SER A 27 20.04 -9.60 -34.17
CA SER A 27 20.62 -10.79 -34.81
C SER A 27 20.56 -10.76 -36.34
N ASP A 28 19.78 -9.85 -36.94
CA ASP A 28 19.57 -9.70 -38.38
C ASP A 28 20.50 -8.66 -39.04
N ILE A 29 21.41 -8.03 -38.29
CA ILE A 29 22.38 -7.06 -38.80
C ILE A 29 23.80 -7.66 -38.75
N LEU A 30 24.38 -7.88 -39.92
CA LEU A 30 25.77 -8.33 -40.05
C LEU A 30 26.73 -7.14 -40.05
N MET A 31 27.55 -7.04 -39.01
CA MET A 31 28.67 -6.10 -38.95
C MET A 31 29.93 -6.75 -39.53
N ILE A 32 30.31 -6.34 -40.74
CA ILE A 32 31.59 -6.71 -41.35
C ILE A 32 32.64 -5.68 -40.92
N SER A 33 33.79 -6.14 -40.41
CA SER A 33 34.86 -5.26 -39.94
C SER A 33 35.31 -4.32 -41.05
N GLY A 34 35.10 -3.01 -40.85
CA GLY A 34 35.52 -1.97 -41.79
C GLY A 34 34.48 -1.49 -42.79
N GLU A 35 33.27 -2.03 -42.77
CA GLU A 35 32.16 -1.55 -43.59
C GLU A 35 31.04 -0.93 -42.74
N LEU A 36 30.36 0.07 -43.31
CA LEU A 36 29.11 0.57 -42.74
C LEU A 36 28.03 -0.53 -42.89
N PRO A 37 27.25 -0.84 -41.83
CA PRO A 37 26.20 -1.84 -41.94
C PRO A 37 25.20 -1.42 -43.02
N LYS A 38 24.93 -2.32 -43.97
CA LYS A 38 23.89 -2.12 -45.00
C LYS A 38 22.53 -2.38 -44.36
N LEU A 39 21.82 -1.30 -44.05
CA LEU A 39 20.50 -1.35 -43.42
C LEU A 39 19.41 -1.27 -44.48
N THR A 40 18.32 -2.03 -44.28
CA THR A 40 17.08 -1.83 -45.04
C THR A 40 16.39 -0.53 -44.59
N THR A 41 15.41 -0.05 -45.36
CA THR A 41 14.64 1.16 -44.98
C THR A 41 13.98 1.02 -43.60
N GLN A 42 13.39 -0.15 -43.30
CA GLN A 42 12.82 -0.42 -41.98
C GLN A 42 13.87 -0.37 -40.85
N GLN A 43 15.04 -1.00 -41.06
CA GLN A 43 16.12 -0.98 -40.07
C GLN A 43 16.68 0.43 -39.87
N LEU A 44 16.63 1.28 -40.90
CA LEU A 44 17.02 2.69 -40.81
C LEU A 44 16.05 3.47 -39.90
N ASP A 45 14.74 3.27 -40.06
CA ASP A 45 13.71 3.90 -39.21
C ASP A 45 13.86 3.46 -37.74
N GLU A 46 14.12 2.17 -37.51
CA GLU A 46 14.37 1.62 -36.18
C GLU A 46 15.66 2.18 -35.55
N LEU A 47 16.71 2.40 -36.35
CA LEU A 47 17.94 3.05 -35.88
C LEU A 47 17.69 4.52 -35.50
N VAL A 48 16.87 5.25 -36.27
CA VAL A 48 16.47 6.62 -35.94
C VAL A 48 15.73 6.64 -34.61
N HIS A 49 14.78 5.73 -34.41
CA HIS A 49 14.05 5.61 -33.15
C HIS A 49 14.98 5.24 -31.98
N PHE A 50 15.94 4.34 -32.20
CA PHE A 50 16.96 3.99 -31.21
C PHE A 50 17.80 5.21 -30.80
N HIS A 51 18.26 6.02 -31.75
CA HIS A 51 19.00 7.25 -31.46
C HIS A 51 18.17 8.26 -30.69
N GLN A 52 16.91 8.48 -31.09
CA GLN A 52 15.99 9.36 -30.36
C GLN A 52 15.86 8.91 -28.90
N LYS A 53 15.64 7.61 -28.66
CA LYS A 53 15.56 7.05 -27.31
C LYS A 53 16.85 7.26 -26.52
N GLN A 54 18.02 7.11 -27.15
CA GLN A 54 19.31 7.36 -26.49
C GLN A 54 19.53 8.84 -26.17
N ASP A 55 19.12 9.76 -27.05
CA ASP A 55 19.23 11.20 -26.81
C ASP A 55 18.26 11.67 -25.73
N GLU A 56 17.04 11.11 -25.70
CA GLU A 56 16.09 11.33 -24.61
C GLU A 56 16.64 10.84 -23.26
N LEU A 57 17.25 9.66 -23.22
CA LEU A 57 17.90 9.12 -22.03
C LEU A 57 19.10 9.99 -21.62
N ALA A 58 19.95 10.38 -22.56
CA ALA A 58 21.10 11.23 -22.28
C ALA A 58 20.68 12.60 -21.73
N ALA A 59 19.66 13.22 -22.31
CA ALA A 59 19.09 14.48 -21.84
C ALA A 59 18.34 14.33 -20.50
N ARG A 60 17.79 13.16 -20.20
CA ARG A 60 17.18 12.84 -18.91
C ARG A 60 18.23 12.82 -17.80
N TYR A 61 19.39 12.20 -18.05
CA TYR A 61 20.47 12.06 -17.08
C TYR A 61 21.56 13.15 -17.16
N ASP A 62 21.32 14.23 -17.91
CA ASP A 62 22.29 15.31 -18.11
C ASP A 62 23.67 14.80 -18.56
N TYR A 63 23.66 13.80 -19.45
CA TYR A 63 24.84 13.11 -19.98
C TYR A 63 25.75 12.43 -18.92
N ASN A 64 25.25 12.26 -17.69
CA ASN A 64 25.93 11.47 -16.65
C ASN A 64 25.60 9.98 -16.80
N PRO A 65 26.46 9.06 -16.29
CA PRO A 65 26.24 7.63 -16.43
C PRO A 65 24.85 7.23 -15.95
N VAL A 66 24.16 6.47 -16.82
CA VAL A 66 22.71 6.21 -16.83
C VAL A 66 22.20 5.65 -15.49
N TYR A 67 23.04 4.98 -14.72
CA TYR A 67 22.68 4.37 -13.45
C TYR A 67 23.82 4.53 -12.44
N LYS A 68 23.57 5.23 -11.34
CA LYS A 68 24.48 5.24 -10.19
C LYS A 68 23.99 4.20 -9.18
N LEU A 69 24.86 3.24 -8.87
CA LEU A 69 24.64 2.23 -7.84
C LEU A 69 24.94 2.79 -6.44
N PRO A 70 24.32 2.26 -5.37
CA PRO A 70 23.26 1.24 -5.39
C PRO A 70 21.96 1.77 -6.01
N LEU A 71 21.16 0.90 -6.63
CA LEU A 71 19.75 1.22 -6.90
C LEU A 71 18.93 0.99 -5.64
N HIS A 72 17.86 1.75 -5.49
CA HIS A 72 16.84 1.56 -4.47
C HIS A 72 15.60 0.93 -5.13
N ALA A 73 15.35 -0.35 -4.84
CA ALA A 73 14.14 -1.04 -5.29
C ALA A 73 13.08 -0.95 -4.18
N VAL A 74 11.92 -0.39 -4.49
CA VAL A 74 10.81 -0.25 -3.54
C VAL A 74 9.67 -1.15 -3.98
N GLU A 75 9.38 -2.18 -3.18
CA GLU A 75 8.26 -3.08 -3.35
C GLU A 75 7.02 -2.54 -2.63
N THR A 76 5.88 -2.50 -3.32
CA THR A 76 4.55 -2.12 -2.84
C THR A 76 3.52 -3.21 -3.18
N SER A 77 2.24 -3.04 -2.85
CA SER A 77 1.17 -3.95 -3.32
C SER A 77 1.01 -3.96 -4.84
N LYS A 78 1.34 -2.84 -5.51
CA LYS A 78 1.21 -2.71 -6.97
C LYS A 78 2.36 -3.40 -7.72
N GLY A 79 3.53 -3.55 -7.07
CA GLY A 79 4.73 -4.16 -7.66
C GLY A 79 6.02 -3.45 -7.22
N ILE A 80 7.02 -3.31 -8.10
CA ILE A 80 8.34 -2.78 -7.76
C ILE A 80 8.68 -1.53 -8.57
N LEU A 81 9.18 -0.50 -7.88
CA LEU A 81 9.76 0.72 -8.45
C LEU A 81 11.29 0.69 -8.27
N PHE A 82 12.05 1.22 -9.23
CA PHE A 82 13.51 1.32 -9.14
C PHE A 82 13.96 2.77 -9.23
N PHE A 83 14.79 3.19 -8.28
CA PHE A 83 15.39 4.52 -8.23
C PHE A 83 16.90 4.41 -8.26
N SER A 84 17.57 5.20 -9.09
CA SER A 84 19.04 5.28 -9.08
C SER A 84 19.57 6.16 -7.94
N ASP A 85 20.85 6.03 -7.60
CA ASP A 85 21.52 6.99 -6.70
C ASP A 85 21.94 8.28 -7.43
N THR A 86 21.37 8.58 -8.59
CA THR A 86 21.53 9.90 -9.21
C THR A 86 20.71 10.95 -8.45
N LYS A 87 20.88 12.23 -8.77
CA LYS A 87 20.04 13.30 -8.19
C LYS A 87 18.55 13.05 -8.47
N MET A 88 18.23 12.67 -9.71
CA MET A 88 16.87 12.35 -10.14
C MET A 88 16.28 11.18 -9.35
N GLY A 89 16.98 10.04 -9.30
CA GLY A 89 16.49 8.87 -8.59
C GLY A 89 16.30 9.12 -7.09
N ARG A 90 17.23 9.84 -6.44
CA ARG A 90 17.06 10.25 -5.03
C ARG A 90 15.89 11.20 -4.80
N GLU A 91 15.67 12.15 -5.70
CA GLU A 91 14.50 13.04 -5.64
C GLU A 91 13.19 12.26 -5.85
N GLY A 92 13.18 11.29 -6.77
CA GLY A 92 12.06 10.37 -6.98
C GLY A 92 11.76 9.50 -5.77
N LEU A 93 12.79 8.91 -5.15
CA LEU A 93 12.65 8.11 -3.93
C LEU A 93 12.11 8.96 -2.77
N LYS A 94 12.62 10.18 -2.60
CA LYS A 94 12.12 11.12 -1.60
C LYS A 94 10.65 11.48 -1.87
N SER A 95 10.30 11.78 -3.12
CA SER A 95 8.92 12.10 -3.51
C SER A 95 7.98 10.92 -3.29
N PHE A 96 8.44 9.69 -3.54
CA PHE A 96 7.68 8.47 -3.26
C PHE A 96 7.37 8.38 -1.76
N TYR A 97 8.38 8.51 -0.90
CA TYR A 97 8.18 8.42 0.55
C TYR A 97 7.34 9.57 1.11
N GLN A 98 7.45 10.77 0.53
CA GLN A 98 6.61 11.90 0.89
C GLN A 98 5.14 11.62 0.54
N GLN A 99 4.85 11.05 -0.63
CA GLN A 99 3.49 10.65 -1.01
C GLN A 99 2.97 9.49 -0.16
N LEU A 100 3.83 8.49 0.13
CA LEU A 100 3.48 7.34 0.98
C LEU A 100 3.15 7.80 2.41
N SER A 101 3.98 8.66 3.00
CA SER A 101 3.74 9.24 4.33
C SER A 101 2.51 10.15 4.34
N GLY A 102 2.34 11.00 3.31
CA GLY A 102 1.19 11.88 3.17
C GLY A 102 -0.14 11.12 3.09
N ASN A 103 -0.15 9.98 2.42
CA ASN A 103 -1.34 9.13 2.25
C ASN A 103 -1.41 7.96 3.23
N TYR A 104 -0.54 7.92 4.25
CA TYR A 104 -0.37 6.74 5.11
C TYR A 104 -1.66 6.28 5.78
N PHE A 105 -2.41 7.24 6.35
CA PHE A 105 -3.68 7.00 7.02
C PHE A 105 -4.89 7.07 6.08
N TRP A 106 -4.67 7.39 4.80
CA TRP A 106 -5.75 7.50 3.84
C TRP A 106 -6.36 6.14 3.53
N VAL A 107 -7.67 6.13 3.31
CA VAL A 107 -8.46 4.91 3.08
C VAL A 107 -7.97 4.12 1.87
N HIS A 108 -7.50 4.81 0.83
CA HIS A 108 -6.92 4.21 -0.38
C HIS A 108 -5.39 4.23 -0.40
N GLY A 109 -4.77 4.47 0.76
CA GLY A 109 -3.33 4.36 0.94
C GLY A 109 -2.85 2.92 0.72
N GLU A 110 -1.53 2.75 0.67
CA GLU A 110 -0.87 1.48 0.35
C GLU A 110 -1.35 0.32 1.25
N PRO A 111 -2.10 -0.67 0.71
CA PRO A 111 -2.82 -1.66 1.50
C PRO A 111 -1.93 -2.78 2.06
N GLY A 112 -0.71 -2.90 1.55
CA GLY A 112 0.21 -3.98 1.90
C GLY A 112 1.58 -3.50 2.35
N PRO A 113 2.47 -4.45 2.70
CA PRO A 113 3.81 -4.11 3.16
C PRO A 113 4.62 -3.37 2.10
N VAL A 114 5.41 -2.40 2.55
CA VAL A 114 6.38 -1.69 1.73
C VAL A 114 7.78 -2.10 2.15
N ARG A 115 8.60 -2.48 1.17
CA ARG A 115 9.99 -2.90 1.39
C ARG A 115 10.93 -2.14 0.48
N GLN A 116 11.99 -1.57 1.04
CA GLN A 116 13.08 -1.01 0.28
C GLN A 116 14.27 -1.96 0.32
N TYR A 117 14.87 -2.17 -0.85
CA TYR A 117 16.10 -2.93 -1.01
C TYR A 117 17.18 -2.08 -1.68
N ASN A 118 18.43 -2.32 -1.30
CA ASN A 118 19.60 -1.85 -2.03
C ASN A 118 20.04 -2.94 -3.02
N VAL A 119 20.11 -2.56 -4.30
CA VAL A 119 20.49 -3.43 -5.40
C VAL A 119 21.83 -2.96 -5.96
N ASN A 120 22.86 -3.79 -5.85
CA ASN A 120 24.23 -3.48 -6.25
C ASN A 120 24.60 -4.03 -7.65
N CYS A 121 23.61 -4.46 -8.42
CA CYS A 121 23.80 -4.99 -9.77
C CYS A 121 22.79 -4.38 -10.73
N LEU A 122 23.20 -4.27 -12.00
CA LEU A 122 22.33 -3.92 -13.12
C LEU A 122 22.16 -5.17 -13.96
N SER A 123 20.91 -5.55 -14.23
CA SER A 123 20.57 -6.56 -15.22
C SER A 123 19.79 -5.92 -16.38
N ASP A 124 19.79 -6.57 -17.53
CA ASP A 124 19.05 -6.12 -18.71
C ASP A 124 17.55 -5.96 -18.43
N ASP A 125 17.00 -6.73 -17.49
CA ASP A 125 15.60 -6.64 -17.05
C ASP A 125 15.34 -5.41 -16.16
N ILE A 126 16.32 -4.94 -15.39
CA ILE A 126 16.17 -3.82 -14.45
C ILE A 126 16.44 -2.48 -15.14
N CYS A 127 17.44 -2.41 -16.03
CA CYS A 127 17.87 -1.16 -16.68
C CYS A 127 16.71 -0.33 -17.27
N PRO A 128 15.72 -0.91 -17.99
CA PRO A 128 14.61 -0.14 -18.54
C PRO A 128 13.66 0.46 -17.50
N LEU A 129 13.73 -0.02 -16.25
CA LEU A 129 12.79 0.27 -15.17
C LEU A 129 13.32 1.34 -14.21
N VAL A 130 14.63 1.56 -14.21
CA VAL A 130 15.28 2.54 -13.32
C VAL A 130 14.83 3.95 -13.68
N ASP A 131 14.34 4.66 -12.66
CA ASP A 131 13.78 6.00 -12.75
C ASP A 131 12.64 6.12 -13.80
N ALA A 132 11.98 5.00 -14.15
CA ALA A 132 10.91 4.96 -15.14
C ALA A 132 9.66 5.76 -14.72
N CYS A 133 9.53 6.04 -13.41
CA CYS A 133 8.48 6.92 -12.88
C CYS A 133 8.71 8.39 -13.25
N TYR A 134 9.92 8.81 -13.61
CA TYR A 134 10.21 10.20 -13.96
C TYR A 134 9.72 10.57 -15.36
N ARG A 135 9.04 11.70 -15.47
CA ARG A 135 8.66 12.34 -16.74
C ARG A 135 8.94 13.83 -16.69
N LYS A 136 9.27 14.42 -17.83
CA LYS A 136 9.25 15.88 -17.98
C LYS A 136 7.87 16.29 -18.47
N ASN A 137 7.23 17.19 -17.75
CA ASN A 137 5.99 17.79 -18.17
C ASN A 137 6.24 18.64 -19.44
N PRO A 138 5.59 18.35 -20.58
CA PRO A 138 5.84 19.05 -21.84
C PRO A 138 5.50 20.55 -21.80
N GLN A 139 4.57 20.96 -20.92
CA GLN A 139 4.09 22.32 -20.81
C GLN A 139 4.94 23.16 -19.87
N SER A 140 5.34 22.60 -18.73
CA SER A 140 6.07 23.35 -17.69
C SER A 140 7.59 23.12 -17.70
N GLY A 141 8.05 22.09 -18.42
CA GLY A 141 9.46 21.64 -18.41
C GLY A 141 9.92 21.06 -17.06
N LYS A 142 9.03 20.99 -16.06
CA LYS A 142 9.35 20.45 -14.72
C LYS A 142 9.32 18.93 -14.74
N GLY A 143 10.19 18.34 -13.92
CA GLY A 143 10.18 16.90 -13.65
C GLY A 143 9.04 16.52 -12.73
N GLU A 144 8.31 15.47 -13.09
CA GLU A 144 7.21 14.89 -12.33
C GLU A 144 7.43 13.38 -12.19
N TYR A 145 6.90 12.80 -11.12
CA TYR A 145 7.00 11.37 -10.84
C TYR A 145 5.62 10.73 -10.86
N ASP A 146 5.43 9.72 -11.70
CA ASP A 146 4.22 8.90 -11.77
C ASP A 146 4.56 7.49 -11.28
N PHE A 147 4.15 7.21 -10.05
CA PHE A 147 4.43 5.94 -9.37
C PHE A 147 3.44 4.83 -9.70
N ASP A 148 2.31 5.13 -10.36
CA ASP A 148 1.26 4.14 -10.62
C ASP A 148 1.49 3.42 -11.95
N ASN A 149 1.99 4.14 -12.95
CA ASN A 149 2.22 3.61 -14.29
C ASN A 149 3.61 2.97 -14.48
N ALA A 150 4.50 3.07 -13.49
CA ALA A 150 5.88 2.60 -13.56
C ALA A 150 6.13 1.32 -12.73
N VAL A 151 5.08 0.55 -12.47
CA VAL A 151 5.12 -0.57 -11.52
C VAL A 151 5.23 -1.92 -12.22
N PHE A 152 6.22 -2.72 -11.82
CA PHE A 152 6.50 -4.02 -12.44
C PHE A 152 6.19 -5.18 -11.51
N SER A 153 5.75 -6.31 -12.08
CA SER A 153 5.39 -7.52 -11.32
C SER A 153 6.57 -8.03 -10.50
N LYS A 154 6.29 -8.43 -9.26
CA LYS A 154 7.29 -8.91 -8.29
C LYS A 154 7.93 -10.22 -8.74
N GLU A 155 7.18 -11.01 -9.48
CA GLU A 155 7.53 -12.33 -10.01
C GLU A 155 8.52 -12.24 -11.18
N ALA A 156 8.68 -11.06 -11.77
CA ALA A 156 9.58 -10.83 -12.90
C ALA A 156 11.06 -10.98 -12.53
N PHE A 157 11.43 -10.82 -11.25
CA PHE A 157 12.82 -10.76 -10.83
C PHE A 157 13.24 -12.00 -10.04
N ARG A 158 14.00 -12.90 -10.69
CA ARG A 158 14.50 -14.15 -10.07
C ARG A 158 15.59 -13.90 -9.03
N ASP A 159 16.37 -12.82 -9.19
CA ASP A 159 17.55 -12.53 -8.37
C ASP A 159 17.27 -11.72 -7.09
N ARG A 160 15.99 -11.51 -6.75
CA ARG A 160 15.59 -10.71 -5.56
C ARG A 160 16.21 -11.20 -4.25
N LYS A 161 16.58 -12.48 -4.16
CA LYS A 161 17.25 -13.05 -2.98
C LYS A 161 18.62 -12.43 -2.69
N GLN A 162 19.25 -11.80 -3.69
CA GLN A 162 20.56 -11.17 -3.55
C GLN A 162 20.45 -9.69 -3.11
N TRP A 163 19.25 -9.11 -3.14
CA TRP A 163 19.05 -7.72 -2.77
C TRP A 163 19.11 -7.54 -1.25
N LYS A 164 19.78 -6.48 -0.80
CA LYS A 164 19.92 -6.21 0.63
C LYS A 164 18.73 -5.39 1.12
N LEU A 165 17.92 -5.96 2.02
CA LEU A 165 16.82 -5.23 2.66
C LEU A 165 17.38 -4.02 3.42
N ALA A 166 16.83 -2.85 3.13
CA ALA A 166 17.18 -1.58 3.76
C ALA A 166 16.10 -1.14 4.75
N PHE A 167 14.82 -1.37 4.42
CA PHE A 167 13.69 -1.00 5.26
C PHE A 167 12.46 -1.86 4.96
N GLU A 168 11.64 -2.09 5.97
CA GLU A 168 10.36 -2.78 5.87
C GLU A 168 9.36 -2.20 6.88
N THR A 169 8.13 -2.02 6.40
CA THR A 169 6.93 -1.76 7.20
C THR A 169 5.78 -2.59 6.62
N ASP A 170 4.91 -3.09 7.49
CA ASP A 170 3.67 -3.77 7.08
C ASP A 170 2.56 -2.78 6.70
N MET A 171 2.81 -1.48 6.89
CA MET A 171 1.88 -0.38 6.71
C MET A 171 0.69 -0.42 7.68
N GLU A 172 0.74 -1.15 8.80
CA GLU A 172 -0.36 -1.14 9.77
C GLU A 172 -0.72 0.31 10.17
N PRO A 173 -2.01 0.72 10.17
CA PRO A 173 -2.40 2.09 10.51
C PRO A 173 -2.31 2.36 12.03
N SER A 174 -1.11 2.23 12.58
CA SER A 174 -0.78 2.46 13.99
C SER A 174 0.15 3.65 14.13
N ALA A 175 0.25 4.19 15.36
CA ALA A 175 1.18 5.28 15.62
C ALA A 175 2.64 4.85 15.45
N SER A 176 3.00 3.65 15.92
CA SER A 176 4.37 3.15 15.90
C SER A 176 4.90 2.93 14.50
N GLU A 177 4.11 2.30 13.62
CA GLU A 177 4.55 2.02 12.24
C GLU A 177 4.66 3.31 11.41
N PHE A 178 3.75 4.26 11.60
CA PHE A 178 3.84 5.57 10.94
C PHE A 178 5.10 6.34 11.37
N LEU A 179 5.43 6.35 12.67
CA LEU A 179 6.62 7.02 13.17
C LEU A 179 7.90 6.38 12.63
N ARG A 180 7.98 5.04 12.58
CA ARG A 180 9.10 4.31 11.95
C ARG A 180 9.27 4.68 10.48
N LEU A 181 8.16 4.77 9.73
CA LEU A 181 8.20 5.19 8.33
C LEU A 181 8.70 6.63 8.19
N ASN A 182 8.20 7.57 8.98
CA ASN A 182 8.62 8.97 8.90
C ASN A 182 10.09 9.17 9.27
N GLU A 183 10.57 8.47 10.30
CA GLU A 183 11.97 8.49 10.70
C GLU A 183 12.86 7.98 9.57
N PHE A 184 12.50 6.85 8.96
CA PHE A 184 13.22 6.31 7.81
C PHE A 184 13.18 7.22 6.59
N ALA A 185 12.00 7.75 6.26
CA ALA A 185 11.78 8.61 5.11
C ALA A 185 12.44 9.99 5.24
N GLY A 186 12.75 10.44 6.46
CA GLY A 186 13.19 11.80 6.74
C GLY A 186 12.19 12.87 6.26
N CYS A 187 10.90 12.50 6.18
CA CYS A 187 9.84 13.36 5.69
C CYS A 187 9.00 13.86 6.88
N PRO A 188 8.85 15.18 7.07
CA PRO A 188 7.95 15.69 8.10
C PRO A 188 6.51 15.25 7.82
N ALA A 189 5.82 14.78 8.86
CA ALA A 189 4.41 14.46 8.76
C ALA A 189 3.60 15.72 8.41
N SER A 190 2.54 15.54 7.62
CA SER A 190 1.51 16.57 7.52
C SER A 190 0.88 16.81 8.89
N ARG A 191 0.37 18.02 9.14
CA ARG A 191 -0.32 18.34 10.40
C ARG A 191 -1.42 17.33 10.74
N ASN A 192 -2.22 16.94 9.74
CA ASN A 192 -3.28 15.95 9.92
C ASN A 192 -2.71 14.58 10.32
N ASN A 193 -1.67 14.07 9.64
CA ASN A 193 -1.12 12.76 9.97
C ASN A 193 -0.37 12.79 11.31
N ALA A 194 0.21 13.94 11.70
CA ALA A 194 0.79 14.13 13.01
C ALA A 194 -0.28 14.06 14.12
N ASP A 195 -1.43 14.74 13.94
CA ASP A 195 -2.54 14.68 14.88
C ASP A 195 -3.14 13.27 14.96
N ILE A 196 -3.37 12.61 13.82
CA ILE A 196 -3.84 11.21 13.76
C ILE A 196 -2.86 10.29 14.52
N SER A 197 -1.55 10.40 14.25
CA SER A 197 -0.54 9.57 14.91
C SER A 197 -0.52 9.78 16.43
N LYS A 198 -0.70 11.00 16.92
CA LYS A 198 -0.77 11.30 18.36
C LYS A 198 -2.04 10.72 18.98
N LEU A 199 -3.19 10.84 18.32
CA LEU A 199 -4.45 10.25 18.77
C LEU A 199 -4.39 8.72 18.81
N LEU A 200 -3.83 8.09 17.76
CA LEU A 200 -3.58 6.65 17.72
C LEU A 200 -2.68 6.22 18.87
N TYR A 201 -1.62 6.99 19.15
CA TYR A 201 -0.76 6.70 20.29
C TYR A 201 -1.53 6.72 21.61
N LEU A 202 -2.31 7.78 21.86
CA LEU A 202 -3.10 7.90 23.10
C LEU A 202 -4.15 6.78 23.24
N MET A 203 -4.72 6.34 22.12
CA MET A 203 -5.68 5.23 22.07
C MET A 203 -5.02 3.86 22.32
N GLU A 204 -3.88 3.60 21.69
CA GLU A 204 -3.19 2.29 21.68
C GLU A 204 -2.29 2.08 22.91
N ASN A 205 -1.55 3.12 23.29
CA ASN A 205 -0.49 3.06 24.30
C ASN A 205 -0.87 3.80 25.59
N GLY A 206 -1.94 4.58 25.59
CA GLY A 206 -2.41 5.33 26.74
C GLY A 206 -1.69 6.66 26.94
N PHE A 207 -1.67 7.13 28.19
CA PHE A 207 -1.29 8.50 28.52
C PHE A 207 0.21 8.77 28.29
N LYS A 208 0.50 9.85 27.56
CA LYS A 208 1.85 10.42 27.46
C LYS A 208 1.78 11.94 27.51
N ARG A 209 2.27 12.50 28.61
CA ARG A 209 2.24 13.94 28.89
C ARG A 209 2.88 14.77 27.78
N ASP A 210 4.01 14.33 27.24
CA ASP A 210 4.73 15.06 26.18
C ASP A 210 3.89 15.23 24.90
N ILE A 211 3.07 14.23 24.55
CA ILE A 211 2.17 14.32 23.39
C ILE A 211 1.07 15.35 23.65
N ILE A 212 0.49 15.34 24.84
CA ILE A 212 -0.61 16.25 25.18
C ILE A 212 -0.10 17.69 25.29
N ASN A 213 1.11 17.88 25.82
CA ASN A 213 1.72 19.20 25.96
C ASN A 213 2.40 19.71 24.69
N ASP A 214 2.45 18.90 23.62
CA ASP A 214 3.02 19.32 22.34
C ASP A 214 2.20 20.49 21.76
N PRO A 215 2.81 21.67 21.53
CA PRO A 215 2.09 22.84 21.03
C PRO A 215 1.51 22.63 19.63
N ASP A 216 2.08 21.71 18.84
CA ASP A 216 1.65 21.38 17.49
C ASP A 216 0.55 20.32 17.46
N PHE A 217 0.17 19.75 18.62
CA PHE A 217 -0.98 18.84 18.69
C PHE A 217 -2.30 19.61 18.66
N GLY A 218 -3.07 19.46 17.58
CA GLY A 218 -4.33 20.18 17.38
C GLY A 218 -5.37 19.95 18.48
N TYR A 219 -5.31 18.81 19.17
CA TYR A 219 -6.24 18.42 20.22
C TYR A 219 -5.68 18.59 21.64
N ARG A 220 -4.51 19.23 21.82
CA ARG A 220 -3.89 19.39 23.15
C ARG A 220 -4.86 19.88 24.23
N ASN A 221 -5.68 20.89 23.91
CA ASN A 221 -6.60 21.50 24.86
C ASN A 221 -7.72 20.54 25.27
N VAL A 222 -8.12 19.63 24.37
CA VAL A 222 -9.11 18.59 24.66
C VAL A 222 -8.54 17.57 25.64
N PHE A 223 -7.24 17.27 25.55
CA PHE A 223 -6.60 16.27 26.40
C PHE A 223 -6.02 16.83 27.70
N GLN A 224 -5.92 18.16 27.85
CA GLN A 224 -5.33 18.79 29.02
C GLN A 224 -6.05 18.43 30.33
N GLU A 225 -7.38 18.27 30.29
CA GLU A 225 -8.16 17.86 31.47
C GLU A 225 -7.75 16.48 32.00
N TYR A 226 -7.32 15.57 31.12
CA TYR A 226 -6.86 14.25 31.51
C TYR A 226 -5.50 14.32 32.21
N VAL A 227 -4.63 15.26 31.85
CA VAL A 227 -3.37 15.49 32.58
C VAL A 227 -3.69 15.82 34.04
N THR A 228 -4.61 16.76 34.27
CA THR A 228 -5.03 17.16 35.62
C THR A 228 -5.67 16.01 36.38
N ARG A 229 -6.67 15.33 35.79
CA ARG A 229 -7.35 14.18 36.42
C ARG A 229 -6.39 13.05 36.77
N ILE A 230 -5.42 12.76 35.90
CA ILE A 230 -4.40 11.74 36.14
C ILE A 230 -3.46 12.16 37.26
N ASP A 231 -3.02 13.43 37.29
CA ASP A 231 -2.20 13.95 38.37
C ASP A 231 -2.94 13.90 39.73
N ASP A 232 -4.22 14.26 39.75
CA ASP A 232 -5.04 14.15 40.96
C ASP A 232 -5.17 12.70 41.44
N CYS A 233 -5.31 11.73 40.52
CA CYS A 233 -5.32 10.30 40.85
C CYS A 233 -3.98 9.84 41.43
N ILE A 234 -2.85 10.23 40.81
CA ILE A 234 -1.50 9.84 41.24
C ILE A 234 -1.18 10.45 42.62
N ASN A 235 -1.63 11.68 42.87
CA ASN A 235 -1.38 12.40 44.12
C ASN A 235 -2.38 12.04 45.24
N GLY A 236 -3.33 11.14 45.01
CA GLY A 236 -4.35 10.76 45.98
C GLY A 236 -5.36 11.88 46.29
N GLN A 237 -5.50 12.84 45.37
CA GLN A 237 -6.39 13.99 45.47
C GLN A 237 -7.73 13.77 44.72
N SER A 238 -7.85 12.68 43.96
CA SER A 238 -9.10 12.32 43.28
C SER A 238 -10.18 11.91 44.28
N SER A 239 -11.33 12.59 44.22
CA SER A 239 -12.56 12.22 44.91
C SER A 239 -13.57 11.49 44.00
N GLY A 240 -13.15 11.15 42.78
CA GLY A 240 -14.01 10.64 41.70
C GLY A 240 -13.51 9.31 41.10
N PRO A 241 -13.62 9.11 39.76
CA PRO A 241 -13.22 7.87 39.09
C PRO A 241 -11.75 7.53 39.35
N ASP A 242 -11.43 6.24 39.35
CA ASP A 242 -10.06 5.78 39.57
C ASP A 242 -9.17 6.05 38.34
N LEU A 243 -7.86 5.82 38.49
CA LEU A 243 -6.91 6.07 37.40
C LEU A 243 -7.23 5.24 36.14
N SER A 244 -7.73 4.02 36.30
CA SER A 244 -8.06 3.14 35.16
C SER A 244 -9.23 3.72 34.38
N ASP A 245 -10.29 4.15 35.07
CA ASP A 245 -11.47 4.77 34.49
C ASP A 245 -11.09 6.05 33.72
N VAL A 246 -10.22 6.89 34.28
CA VAL A 246 -9.73 8.10 33.62
C VAL A 246 -8.93 7.78 32.36
N LEU A 247 -8.08 6.75 32.40
CA LEU A 247 -7.31 6.30 31.24
C LEU A 247 -8.19 5.67 30.16
N ASP A 248 -9.22 4.92 30.53
CA ASP A 248 -10.20 4.36 29.59
C ASP A 248 -11.03 5.45 28.92
N ASP A 249 -11.49 6.44 29.67
CA ASP A 249 -12.19 7.62 29.15
C ASP A 249 -11.29 8.39 28.16
N MET A 250 -10.01 8.59 28.49
CA MET A 250 -9.04 9.23 27.59
C MET A 250 -8.84 8.44 26.29
N ARG A 251 -8.66 7.11 26.38
CA ARG A 251 -8.54 6.24 25.20
C ARG A 251 -9.79 6.31 24.33
N TRP A 252 -10.97 6.30 24.97
CA TRP A 252 -12.25 6.42 24.28
C TRP A 252 -12.38 7.79 23.59
N LYS A 253 -11.96 8.87 24.24
CA LYS A 253 -11.96 10.21 23.66
C LYS A 253 -11.09 10.29 22.40
N ALA A 254 -9.88 9.74 22.44
CA ALA A 254 -8.98 9.67 21.28
C ALA A 254 -9.59 8.88 20.13
N LYS A 255 -10.14 7.69 20.42
CA LYS A 255 -10.85 6.88 19.44
C LYS A 255 -12.04 7.62 18.82
N ASN A 256 -12.82 8.33 19.63
CA ASN A 256 -13.98 9.06 19.14
C ASN A 256 -13.58 10.18 18.18
N ILE A 257 -12.53 10.96 18.50
CA ILE A 257 -11.99 12.00 17.60
C ILE A 257 -11.52 11.39 16.28
N LEU A 258 -10.81 10.25 16.32
CA LEU A 258 -10.39 9.53 15.11
C LEU A 258 -11.57 9.13 14.22
N LEU A 259 -12.70 8.77 14.81
CA LEU A 259 -13.91 8.36 14.08
C LEU A 259 -14.71 9.54 13.53
N THR A 260 -14.74 10.68 14.24
CA THR A 260 -15.57 11.84 13.88
C THR A 260 -14.84 12.78 12.93
N ASP A 261 -13.63 13.18 13.29
CA ASP A 261 -12.91 14.30 12.67
C ASP A 261 -12.04 13.84 11.49
N PHE A 262 -11.69 12.55 11.48
CA PHE A 262 -10.84 11.94 10.46
C PHE A 262 -11.53 10.74 9.81
N ASP A 263 -11.07 10.38 8.61
CA ASP A 263 -11.43 9.11 7.96
C ASP A 263 -10.18 8.24 7.81
N VAL A 264 -9.78 7.63 8.93
CA VAL A 264 -8.51 6.90 9.06
C VAL A 264 -8.72 5.44 8.69
N ARG A 265 -7.93 4.92 7.73
CA ARG A 265 -7.95 3.50 7.39
C ARG A 265 -7.72 2.62 8.63
N GLY A 266 -8.43 1.51 8.76
CA GLY A 266 -8.37 0.63 9.94
C GLY A 266 -9.12 1.14 11.18
N HIS A 267 -9.45 2.44 11.25
CA HIS A 267 -10.13 3.08 12.39
C HIS A 267 -11.41 3.82 11.97
N ARG A 268 -12.05 3.38 10.89
CA ARG A 268 -13.28 3.98 10.36
C ARG A 268 -14.51 3.49 11.12
N THR A 269 -15.58 4.29 11.08
CA THR A 269 -16.90 3.79 11.49
C THR A 269 -17.39 2.73 10.50
N LEU A 270 -18.16 1.76 11.00
CA LEU A 270 -18.73 0.73 10.13
C LEU A 270 -19.62 1.33 9.04
N GLU A 271 -20.33 2.41 9.37
CA GLU A 271 -21.17 3.14 8.43
C GLU A 271 -20.37 3.69 7.25
N ARG A 272 -19.25 4.38 7.51
CA ARG A 272 -18.37 4.88 6.44
C ARG A 272 -17.81 3.73 5.62
N THR A 273 -17.35 2.66 6.26
CA THR A 273 -16.83 1.48 5.56
C THR A 273 -17.85 0.83 4.63
N LEU A 274 -19.10 0.66 5.08
CA LEU A 274 -20.14 0.01 4.27
C LEU A 274 -20.64 0.91 3.14
N ASN A 275 -20.70 2.23 3.35
CA ASN A 275 -21.12 3.20 2.33
C ASN A 275 -20.04 3.49 1.26
N ASP A 276 -18.77 3.23 1.58
CA ASP A 276 -17.65 3.45 0.68
C ASP A 276 -17.54 2.32 -0.37
N ARG A 277 -17.91 2.66 -1.62
CA ARG A 277 -17.92 1.71 -2.75
C ARG A 277 -16.56 1.59 -3.43
N SER A 278 -15.62 2.51 -3.21
CA SER A 278 -14.29 2.42 -3.82
C SER A 278 -13.36 1.47 -3.04
N VAL A 279 -13.75 1.02 -1.85
CA VAL A 279 -13.02 0.00 -1.08
C VAL A 279 -13.78 -1.32 -1.07
N PRO A 280 -13.15 -2.45 -1.46
CA PRO A 280 -13.72 -3.78 -1.27
C PRO A 280 -13.99 -4.07 0.21
N PHE A 281 -15.16 -4.61 0.52
CA PHE A 281 -15.57 -5.04 1.86
C PHE A 281 -15.68 -6.56 1.85
N LEU A 282 -14.57 -7.21 2.21
CA LEU A 282 -14.43 -8.64 2.05
C LEU A 282 -15.13 -9.40 3.17
N ILE A 283 -16.09 -10.24 2.79
CA ILE A 283 -16.71 -11.25 3.65
C ILE A 283 -16.20 -12.61 3.17
N ASN A 284 -15.39 -13.29 3.98
CA ASN A 284 -14.75 -14.56 3.62
C ASN A 284 -13.99 -14.50 2.27
N GLY A 285 -13.25 -13.40 2.05
CA GLY A 285 -12.46 -13.18 0.82
C GLY A 285 -13.27 -12.78 -0.42
N THR A 286 -14.59 -12.64 -0.31
CA THR A 286 -15.46 -12.16 -1.41
C THR A 286 -15.97 -10.76 -1.09
N ASP A 287 -15.88 -9.82 -2.04
CA ASP A 287 -16.42 -8.47 -1.86
C ASP A 287 -17.95 -8.51 -1.72
N ALA A 288 -18.45 -7.85 -0.68
CA ALA A 288 -19.87 -7.74 -0.41
C ALA A 288 -20.51 -6.77 -1.41
N GLY A 289 -21.54 -7.25 -2.12
CA GLY A 289 -22.34 -6.41 -3.02
C GLY A 289 -23.15 -5.34 -2.29
N GLU A 290 -23.71 -4.41 -3.05
CA GLU A 290 -24.49 -3.28 -2.54
C GLU A 290 -25.64 -3.70 -1.61
N ALA A 291 -26.41 -4.72 -2.02
CA ALA A 291 -27.55 -5.20 -1.23
C ALA A 291 -27.11 -5.77 0.13
N MET A 292 -25.97 -6.47 0.18
CA MET A 292 -25.39 -7.00 1.41
C MET A 292 -24.95 -5.87 2.35
N ARG A 293 -24.20 -4.90 1.81
CA ARG A 293 -23.75 -3.73 2.58
C ARG A 293 -24.92 -2.92 3.14
N GLN A 294 -25.95 -2.68 2.32
CA GLN A 294 -27.15 -1.97 2.73
C GLN A 294 -27.92 -2.73 3.83
N ALA A 295 -28.05 -4.05 3.71
CA ALA A 295 -28.68 -4.85 4.75
C ALA A 295 -27.92 -4.82 6.08
N LEU A 296 -26.58 -4.81 6.03
CA LEU A 296 -25.75 -4.65 7.23
C LEU A 296 -25.92 -3.26 7.85
N LEU A 297 -25.96 -2.19 7.06
CA LEU A 297 -26.25 -0.82 7.53
C LEU A 297 -27.61 -0.72 8.23
N GLU A 298 -28.62 -1.40 7.69
CA GLU A 298 -29.98 -1.49 8.27
C GLU A 298 -30.02 -2.35 9.54
N GLY A 299 -28.92 -2.99 9.94
CA GLY A 299 -28.85 -3.85 11.12
C GLY A 299 -29.54 -5.20 10.92
N LYS A 300 -29.71 -5.66 9.68
CA LYS A 300 -30.27 -6.99 9.40
C LYS A 300 -29.30 -8.08 9.87
N TRP A 301 -29.86 -9.21 10.26
CA TRP A 301 -29.10 -10.44 10.52
C TRP A 301 -29.05 -11.27 9.25
N ILE A 302 -27.86 -11.68 8.84
CA ILE A 302 -27.65 -12.31 7.53
C ILE A 302 -27.06 -13.70 7.71
N TYR A 303 -27.78 -14.72 7.25
CA TYR A 303 -27.27 -16.07 7.12
C TYR A 303 -26.30 -16.14 5.92
N CYS A 304 -25.03 -16.41 6.21
CA CYS A 304 -23.96 -16.57 5.24
C CYS A 304 -23.18 -17.85 5.54
N PRO A 305 -23.62 -19.02 5.03
CA PRO A 305 -23.00 -20.31 5.35
C PRO A 305 -21.59 -20.48 4.77
N GLN A 306 -21.18 -19.62 3.83
CA GLN A 306 -19.87 -19.69 3.21
C GLN A 306 -18.74 -19.37 4.20
N ILE A 307 -19.02 -18.58 5.24
CA ILE A 307 -18.05 -18.24 6.30
C ILE A 307 -17.60 -19.49 7.04
N SER A 308 -18.47 -20.50 7.16
CA SER A 308 -18.15 -21.75 7.84
C SER A 308 -17.04 -22.55 7.17
N LYS A 309 -16.70 -22.22 5.91
CA LYS A 309 -15.57 -22.83 5.21
C LYS A 309 -14.23 -22.39 5.79
N SER A 310 -14.11 -21.15 6.28
CA SER A 310 -12.88 -20.61 6.87
C SER A 310 -12.94 -20.59 8.40
N MET A 311 -14.12 -20.36 8.97
CA MET A 311 -14.35 -20.31 10.42
C MET A 311 -15.50 -21.25 10.79
N PRO A 312 -15.20 -22.50 11.21
CA PRO A 312 -16.21 -23.49 11.55
C PRO A 312 -17.30 -22.96 12.49
N ASP A 313 -18.52 -23.47 12.32
CA ASP A 313 -19.72 -23.14 13.12
C ASP A 313 -20.27 -21.71 12.99
N LEU A 314 -19.55 -20.77 12.37
CA LEU A 314 -20.05 -19.41 12.13
C LEU A 314 -20.91 -19.36 10.86
N HIS A 315 -22.16 -18.92 11.01
CA HIS A 315 -23.14 -18.91 9.92
C HIS A 315 -23.90 -17.59 9.78
N PHE A 316 -23.87 -16.73 10.79
CA PHE A 316 -24.68 -15.51 10.82
C PHE A 316 -23.79 -14.28 10.91
N LEU A 317 -24.14 -13.23 10.20
CA LEU A 317 -23.49 -11.93 10.24
C LEU A 317 -24.43 -10.87 10.81
N HIS A 318 -23.86 -9.94 11.56
CA HIS A 318 -24.56 -8.75 12.01
C HIS A 318 -23.60 -7.57 12.16
N ALA A 319 -24.07 -6.38 11.82
CA ALA A 319 -23.36 -5.13 12.05
C ALA A 319 -23.49 -4.71 13.53
N GLU A 320 -22.40 -4.78 14.28
CA GLU A 320 -22.35 -4.39 15.68
C GLU A 320 -21.82 -2.95 15.82
N LYS A 321 -22.74 -2.03 16.14
CA LYS A 321 -22.47 -0.59 16.20
C LYS A 321 -21.50 -0.20 17.31
N THR A 322 -21.50 -0.92 18.44
CA THR A 322 -20.64 -0.65 19.61
C THR A 322 -19.16 -0.83 19.29
N CYS A 323 -18.82 -1.82 18.46
CA CYS A 323 -17.43 -2.09 18.07
C CYS A 323 -17.09 -1.64 16.64
N ASN A 324 -18.04 -1.03 15.91
CA ASN A 324 -17.89 -0.61 14.51
C ASN A 324 -17.42 -1.75 13.59
N ARG A 325 -17.95 -2.98 13.78
CA ARG A 325 -17.56 -4.15 12.99
C ARG A 325 -18.74 -5.00 12.59
N VAL A 326 -18.58 -5.75 11.50
CA VAL A 326 -19.46 -6.88 11.20
C VAL A 326 -18.93 -8.09 11.94
N MET A 327 -19.77 -8.66 12.78
CA MET A 327 -19.45 -9.80 13.61
C MET A 327 -20.12 -11.06 13.07
N ALA A 328 -19.44 -12.18 13.23
CA ALA A 328 -19.94 -13.49 12.84
C ALA A 328 -20.36 -14.29 14.08
N TYR A 329 -21.49 -14.97 14.00
CA TYR A 329 -22.13 -15.69 15.10
C TYR A 329 -22.48 -17.12 14.70
N THR A 330 -22.46 -18.01 15.69
CA THR A 330 -22.85 -19.42 15.53
C THR A 330 -24.36 -19.63 15.54
N LYS A 331 -25.10 -18.77 16.24
CA LYS A 331 -26.54 -18.90 16.46
C LYS A 331 -27.31 -17.74 15.83
N SER A 332 -28.49 -18.06 15.33
CA SER A 332 -29.48 -17.07 14.92
C SER A 332 -29.91 -16.22 16.12
N PRO A 333 -30.21 -14.94 15.92
CA PRO A 333 -30.84 -14.13 16.96
C PRO A 333 -32.21 -14.71 17.33
N VAL A 334 -32.58 -14.54 18.60
CA VAL A 334 -33.92 -14.89 19.10
C VAL A 334 -34.89 -13.76 18.72
N ASN A 335 -36.07 -14.12 18.21
CA ASN A 335 -37.15 -13.18 17.85
C ASN A 335 -36.77 -12.08 16.84
N LYS A 336 -35.73 -12.29 16.03
CA LYS A 336 -35.40 -11.39 14.92
C LYS A 336 -35.44 -12.14 13.60
N THR A 337 -35.90 -11.46 12.55
CA THR A 337 -35.88 -11.99 11.19
C THR A 337 -34.43 -12.12 10.71
N VAL A 338 -34.09 -13.28 10.17
CA VAL A 338 -32.83 -13.54 9.48
C VAL A 338 -33.07 -13.45 7.98
N TYR A 339 -32.09 -12.94 7.26
CA TYR A 339 -32.08 -12.78 5.82
C TYR A 339 -30.94 -13.60 5.20
N GLN A 340 -30.98 -13.82 3.89
CA GLN A 340 -29.91 -14.43 3.13
C GLN A 340 -29.75 -13.69 1.81
N GLU A 341 -28.55 -13.69 1.26
CA GLU A 341 -28.32 -13.20 -0.10
C GLU A 341 -28.59 -14.31 -1.12
N LYS A 342 -29.40 -14.00 -2.12
CA LYS A 342 -29.66 -14.89 -3.27
C LYS A 342 -29.71 -14.06 -4.54
N ASN A 343 -28.81 -14.34 -5.48
CA ASN A 343 -28.69 -13.63 -6.76
C ASN A 343 -28.60 -12.09 -6.60
N GLY A 344 -27.74 -11.62 -5.68
CA GLY A 344 -27.53 -10.20 -5.42
C GLY A 344 -28.69 -9.48 -4.71
N LYS A 345 -29.67 -10.23 -4.18
CA LYS A 345 -30.81 -9.69 -3.43
C LYS A 345 -30.86 -10.26 -2.03
N ILE A 346 -31.28 -9.43 -1.07
CA ILE A 346 -31.49 -9.82 0.32
C ILE A 346 -32.94 -10.23 0.52
N ILE A 347 -33.16 -11.49 0.88
CA ILE A 347 -34.50 -12.08 1.08
C ILE A 347 -34.57 -12.76 2.46
N PRO A 348 -35.76 -12.90 3.07
CA PRO A 348 -35.90 -13.64 4.33
C PRO A 348 -35.33 -15.06 4.22
N TYR A 349 -34.58 -15.47 5.24
CA TYR A 349 -34.04 -16.82 5.37
C TYR A 349 -35.07 -17.73 6.06
N VAL A 350 -35.35 -18.88 5.45
CA VAL A 350 -36.18 -19.92 6.02
C VAL A 350 -35.32 -21.17 6.19
N PRO A 351 -35.08 -21.64 7.43
CA PRO A 351 -34.31 -22.85 7.66
C PRO A 351 -34.98 -24.04 6.96
N ALA A 352 -34.19 -24.85 6.26
CA ALA A 352 -34.69 -26.11 5.72
C ALA A 352 -35.13 -27.02 6.88
N LEU A 353 -36.41 -27.38 6.93
CA LEU A 353 -36.93 -28.37 7.87
C LEU A 353 -36.16 -29.68 7.68
N LYS A 354 -35.34 -30.08 8.66
CA LYS A 354 -34.73 -31.41 8.69
C LYS A 354 -35.85 -32.46 8.66
N LYS A 355 -36.01 -33.17 7.55
CA LYS A 355 -36.83 -34.40 7.51
C LYS A 355 -36.20 -35.40 8.49
N VAL A 356 -36.83 -35.60 9.64
CA VAL A 356 -36.51 -36.71 10.54
C VAL A 356 -36.95 -37.98 9.83
N SER A 357 -36.01 -38.71 9.24
CA SER A 357 -36.23 -40.09 8.83
C SER A 357 -36.49 -40.91 10.09
N LYS A 358 -37.76 -41.19 10.38
CA LYS A 358 -38.15 -42.21 11.36
C LYS A 358 -37.74 -43.57 10.78
N THR A 359 -36.54 -44.04 11.10
CA THR A 359 -36.14 -45.41 10.82
C THR A 359 -36.97 -46.33 11.72
N LYS A 360 -37.94 -47.05 11.13
CA LYS A 360 -38.65 -48.15 11.78
C LYS A 360 -37.62 -49.19 12.22
N ARG A 361 -37.45 -49.39 13.54
CA ARG A 361 -36.76 -50.58 14.08
C ARG A 361 -37.66 -51.78 13.83
N ASN A 362 -37.27 -52.64 12.89
CA ASN A 362 -37.78 -54.00 12.84
C ASN A 362 -37.04 -54.80 13.91
N ASN A 363 -37.74 -55.12 15.01
CA ASN A 363 -37.32 -56.17 15.91
C ASN A 363 -37.69 -57.52 15.27
N SER A 364 -36.73 -58.20 14.65
CA SER A 364 -36.83 -59.65 14.45
C SER A 364 -36.24 -60.34 15.68
N LEU A 365 -37.12 -61.00 16.43
CA LEU A 365 -36.75 -61.99 17.44
C LEU A 365 -35.93 -63.10 16.76
N LYS A 366 -34.83 -63.51 17.39
CA LYS A 366 -34.24 -64.84 17.20
C LYS A 366 -34.49 -65.64 18.48
N MET A 367 -35.28 -66.70 18.36
CA MET A 367 -35.08 -67.94 19.12
C MET A 367 -34.21 -68.86 18.28
#